data_AF-A0A4U2CRP8-F1
#
_entry.id   AF-A0A4U2CRP8-F1
#
_cell.length_a   1.000
_cell.length_b   1.000
_cell.length_c   1.000
_cell.angle_alpha   90.00
_cell.angle_beta   90.00
_cell.angle_gamma   90.00
#
_symmetry.space_group_name_H-M   'P 1'
#
loop_
_entity.id
_entity.type
_entity.pdbx_description
1 polymer ?
#
loop_
_entity_poly.entity_id
_entity_poly.type
_entity_poly.pdbx_seq_one_letter_code
_entity_poly.pdbx_strand_id
1 'polypeptide(L)'
;SVAHTLTALIDEENPWVVQLFARDVDRFEDAHETLLNSARVDDEFTRAVLDEDRRHFELIGREQGIFAVDDRPWRGRERQVRLAIYRWLPEDASETLQKNNLRTLKSLRRRLLS
;
A
#
# COMPACT_ATOMS: atom_id res chain seq x y z
N SER A 1 -4.25 12.39 10.25
CA SER A 1 -4.85 11.04 10.33
C SER A 1 -5.77 10.79 9.15
N VAL A 2 -5.68 9.62 8.50
CA VAL A 2 -6.53 9.21 7.36
C VAL A 2 -8.01 9.28 7.73
N ALA A 3 -8.37 8.85 8.95
CA ALA A 3 -9.74 8.91 9.47
C ALA A 3 -10.35 10.32 9.38
N HIS A 4 -9.62 11.35 9.80
CA HIS A 4 -10.07 12.74 9.76
C HIS A 4 -10.23 13.29 8.32
N THR A 5 -9.51 12.72 7.35
CA THR A 5 -9.65 13.09 5.93
C THR A 5 -10.91 12.50 5.32
N LEU A 6 -11.30 11.29 5.75
CA LEU A 6 -12.50 10.61 5.28
C LEU A 6 -13.78 11.25 5.84
N THR A 7 -13.75 11.77 7.07
CA THR A 7 -14.90 12.46 7.69
C THR A 7 -15.23 13.79 7.00
N ALA A 8 -14.27 14.44 6.35
CA ALA A 8 -14.49 15.70 5.62
C ALA A 8 -15.24 15.53 4.28
N LEU A 9 -15.62 14.31 3.91
CA LEU A 9 -16.21 13.95 2.62
C LEU A 9 -17.67 13.49 2.73
N ILE A 10 -18.32 13.75 3.86
CA ILE A 10 -19.70 13.32 4.10
C ILE A 10 -20.63 14.12 3.17
N ASP A 11 -21.13 13.41 2.17
CA ASP A 11 -22.24 13.77 1.31
C ASP A 11 -23.26 12.64 1.52
N GLU A 12 -24.44 12.97 2.07
CA GLU A 12 -25.41 11.96 2.51
C GLU A 12 -26.09 11.24 1.33
N GLU A 13 -26.21 11.90 0.18
CA GLU A 13 -26.86 11.32 -0.99
C GLU A 13 -25.86 10.54 -1.85
N ASN A 14 -24.67 11.10 -2.08
CA ASN A 14 -23.69 10.56 -3.03
C ASN A 14 -22.28 10.52 -2.42
N PRO A 15 -22.04 9.63 -1.44
CA PRO A 15 -20.79 9.61 -0.69
C PRO A 15 -19.60 9.20 -1.54
N TRP A 16 -18.42 9.66 -1.13
CA TRP A 16 -17.16 9.09 -1.60
C TRP A 16 -16.98 7.69 -1.02
N VAL A 17 -16.82 6.70 -1.90
CA VAL A 17 -16.50 5.32 -1.56
C VAL A 17 -15.00 5.11 -1.65
N VAL A 18 -14.44 4.51 -0.60
CA VAL A 18 -13.05 4.08 -0.53
C VAL A 18 -13.05 2.57 -0.38
N GLN A 19 -12.52 1.87 -1.38
CA GLN A 19 -12.46 0.41 -1.39
C GLN A 19 -11.01 -0.07 -1.38
N LEU A 20 -10.71 -0.98 -0.45
CA LEU A 20 -9.41 -1.61 -0.29
C LEU A 20 -9.45 -3.03 -0.86
N PHE A 21 -8.49 -3.34 -1.72
CA PHE A 21 -8.24 -4.68 -2.22
C PHE A 21 -6.89 -5.14 -1.67
N ALA A 22 -6.90 -6.15 -0.82
CA ALA A 22 -5.71 -6.70 -0.21
C ALA A 22 -5.50 -8.13 -0.69
N ARG A 23 -4.30 -8.42 -1.19
CA ARG A 23 -3.87 -9.78 -1.52
C ARG A 23 -2.45 -10.02 -1.05
N ASP A 24 -2.16 -11.26 -0.68
CA ASP A 24 -0.78 -11.68 -0.51
C ASP A 24 -0.13 -11.93 -1.88
N VAL A 25 1.10 -11.45 -2.03
CA VAL A 25 1.95 -11.77 -3.18
C VAL A 25 3.24 -12.39 -2.66
N ASP A 26 3.67 -13.45 -3.34
CA ASP A 26 4.96 -14.10 -3.09
C ASP A 26 6.05 -13.27 -3.80
N ARG A 27 6.31 -12.06 -3.30
CA ARG A 27 7.31 -11.15 -3.85
C ARG A 27 8.18 -10.61 -2.72
N PHE A 28 9.39 -11.14 -2.59
CA PHE A 28 10.37 -10.69 -1.61
C PHE A 28 11.66 -10.15 -2.25
N GLU A 29 11.81 -10.29 -3.57
CA GLU A 29 13.02 -9.92 -4.29
C GLU A 29 13.41 -8.45 -4.12
N ASP A 30 12.42 -7.55 -4.11
CA ASP A 30 12.66 -6.09 -4.07
C ASP A 30 12.87 -5.53 -2.65
N ALA A 31 12.64 -6.32 -1.60
CA ALA A 31 12.64 -5.83 -0.22
C ALA A 31 14.04 -5.37 0.21
N HIS A 32 15.06 -6.14 -0.13
CA HIS A 32 16.45 -5.79 0.17
C HIS A 32 16.92 -4.55 -0.61
N GLU A 33 16.61 -4.48 -1.91
CA GLU A 33 16.91 -3.31 -2.75
C GLU A 33 16.23 -2.05 -2.22
N THR A 34 14.99 -2.17 -1.72
CA THR A 34 14.28 -1.03 -1.11
C THR A 34 15.01 -0.54 0.15
N LEU A 35 15.45 -1.46 1.02
CA LEU A 35 16.21 -1.10 2.22
C LEU A 35 17.54 -0.43 1.87
N LEU A 36 18.28 -0.99 0.93
CA LEU A 36 19.54 -0.42 0.42
C LEU A 36 19.35 1.01 -0.08
N ASN A 37 18.34 1.24 -0.94
CA ASN A 37 18.06 2.57 -1.49
C ASN A 37 17.55 3.57 -0.45
N SER A 38 17.03 3.09 0.69
CA SER A 38 16.55 3.93 1.79
C SER A 38 17.61 4.26 2.84
N ALA A 39 18.75 3.56 2.81
CA ALA A 39 19.83 3.75 3.76
C ALA A 39 20.40 5.18 3.66
N ARG A 40 20.43 5.89 4.79
CA ARG A 40 20.95 7.26 4.86
C ARG A 40 22.45 7.33 5.16
N VAL A 41 23.00 6.24 5.66
CA VAL A 41 24.40 6.09 6.06
C VAL A 41 24.94 4.90 5.29
N ASP A 42 26.12 5.05 4.69
CA ASP A 42 26.81 3.98 3.96
C ASP A 42 28.14 3.69 4.66
N ASP A 43 28.05 3.01 5.80
CA ASP A 43 29.20 2.53 6.56
C ASP A 43 29.22 1.01 6.66
N GLU A 44 30.33 0.47 7.18
CA GLU A 44 30.53 -0.98 7.29
C GLU A 44 29.45 -1.65 8.16
N PHE A 45 29.02 -0.99 9.23
CA PHE A 45 27.96 -1.49 10.09
C PHE A 45 26.62 -1.57 9.34
N THR A 46 26.22 -0.51 8.64
CA THR A 46 24.98 -0.47 7.87
C THR A 46 24.97 -1.54 6.79
N ARG A 47 26.09 -1.73 6.07
CA ARG A 47 26.23 -2.79 5.08
C ARG A 47 26.10 -4.18 5.69
N ALA A 48 26.74 -4.43 6.83
CA ALA A 48 26.65 -5.73 7.51
C ALA A 48 25.22 -6.06 7.96
N VAL A 49 24.46 -5.07 8.44
CA VAL A 49 23.04 -5.23 8.79
C VAL A 49 22.21 -5.54 7.56
N LEU A 50 22.36 -4.75 6.48
CA LEU A 50 21.60 -4.97 5.24
C LEU A 50 21.90 -6.33 4.59
N ASP A 51 23.14 -6.81 4.69
CA ASP A 51 23.52 -8.16 4.25
C ASP A 51 22.89 -9.28 5.09
N GLU A 52 22.64 -9.05 6.38
CA GLU A 52 21.88 -9.97 7.23
C GLU A 52 20.40 -9.96 6.86
N ASP A 53 19.82 -8.78 6.62
CA ASP A 53 18.43 -8.64 6.16
C ASP A 53 18.21 -9.36 4.82
N ARG A 54 19.17 -9.28 3.88
CA ARG A 54 19.12 -10.05 2.62
C ARG A 54 19.00 -11.55 2.90
N ARG A 55 19.89 -12.09 3.74
CA ARG A 55 19.91 -13.51 4.10
C ARG A 55 18.62 -13.93 4.81
N HIS A 56 18.09 -13.05 5.66
CA HIS A 56 16.81 -13.26 6.33
C HIS A 56 15.65 -13.33 5.32
N PHE A 57 15.57 -12.40 4.36
CA PHE A 57 14.55 -12.39 3.32
C PHE A 57 14.60 -13.60 2.40
N GLU A 58 15.80 -14.03 1.99
CA GLU A 58 16.00 -15.29 1.26
C GLU A 58 15.53 -16.51 2.06
N LEU A 59 15.70 -16.49 3.38
CA LEU A 59 15.27 -17.58 4.25
C LEU A 59 13.74 -17.63 4.37
N ILE A 60 13.09 -16.50 4.66
CA ILE A 60 11.63 -16.46 4.88
C ILE A 60 10.82 -16.50 3.58
N GLY A 61 11.41 -16.15 2.42
CA GLY A 61 10.73 -16.15 1.12
C GLY A 61 10.63 -17.53 0.46
N ARG A 62 11.28 -18.55 1.02
CA ARG A 62 11.30 -19.93 0.52
C ARG A 62 9.90 -20.53 0.34
N GLU A 63 9.65 -21.17 -0.80
CA GLU A 63 8.35 -21.76 -1.12
C GLU A 63 7.91 -22.81 -0.09
N GLN A 64 8.86 -23.63 0.37
CA GLN A 64 8.68 -24.65 1.40
C GLN A 64 8.45 -24.08 2.80
N GLY A 65 8.66 -22.77 2.99
CA GLY A 65 8.59 -22.12 4.29
C GLY A 65 9.73 -22.48 5.23
N ILE A 66 9.74 -21.84 6.39
CA ILE A 66 10.74 -22.10 7.45
C ILE A 66 10.17 -22.87 8.64
N PHE A 67 8.85 -22.89 8.78
CA PHE A 67 8.08 -23.72 9.71
C PHE A 67 6.66 -23.93 9.15
N ALA A 68 5.83 -24.71 9.83
CA ALA A 68 4.44 -24.94 9.43
C ALA A 68 3.46 -24.37 10.46
N VAL A 69 2.34 -23.82 9.98
CA VAL A 69 1.18 -23.38 10.79
C VAL A 69 -0.06 -24.04 10.18
N ASP A 70 -0.80 -24.82 10.96
CA ASP A 70 -1.98 -25.57 10.51
C ASP A 70 -1.71 -26.40 9.22
N ASP A 71 -0.62 -27.17 9.22
CA ASP A 71 -0.13 -27.98 8.10
C ASP A 71 0.19 -27.21 6.80
N ARG A 72 0.26 -25.87 6.88
CA ARG A 72 0.67 -25.02 5.75
C ARG A 72 2.07 -24.48 5.98
N PRO A 73 2.95 -24.52 4.96
CA PRO A 73 4.26 -23.91 5.05
C PRO A 73 4.11 -22.41 5.30
N TRP A 74 4.69 -21.94 6.40
CA TRP A 74 4.79 -20.52 6.71
C TRP A 74 5.98 -19.93 5.95
N ARG A 75 5.70 -18.89 5.18
CA ARG A 75 6.69 -18.08 4.49
C ARG A 75 6.29 -16.61 4.56
N GLY A 76 7.27 -15.73 4.50
CA GLY A 76 7.05 -14.30 4.33
C GLY A 76 6.33 -14.04 3.02
N ARG A 77 5.27 -13.21 3.08
CA ARG A 77 4.56 -12.69 1.90
C ARG A 77 4.40 -11.18 2.03
N GLU A 78 4.46 -10.49 0.91
CA GLU A 78 4.15 -9.06 0.86
C GLU A 78 2.62 -8.89 0.75
N ARG A 79 2.04 -8.03 1.59
CA ARG A 79 0.62 -7.68 1.49
C ARG A 79 0.46 -6.54 0.49
N GLN A 80 0.13 -6.88 -0.75
CA GLN A 80 -0.20 -5.88 -1.76
C GLN A 80 -1.60 -5.31 -1.50
N VAL A 81 -1.67 -4.01 -1.22
CA VAL A 81 -2.92 -3.28 -1.04
C VAL A 81 -3.13 -2.31 -2.20
N ARG A 82 -4.30 -2.38 -2.84
CA ARG A 82 -4.77 -1.40 -3.82
C ARG A 82 -5.95 -0.63 -3.26
N LEU A 83 -6.00 0.66 -3.58
CA LEU A 83 -7.05 1.57 -3.16
C LEU A 83 -7.82 2.07 -4.39
N ALA A 84 -9.14 1.90 -4.37
CA ALA A 84 -10.03 2.58 -5.31
C ALA A 84 -10.80 3.66 -4.56
N ILE A 85 -10.82 4.87 -5.11
CA ILE A 85 -11.61 5.99 -4.59
C ILE A 85 -12.52 6.45 -5.71
N TYR A 86 -13.82 6.39 -5.46
CA TYR A 86 -14.83 6.76 -6.43
C TYR A 86 -16.05 7.34 -5.73
N ARG A 87 -16.90 8.02 -6.48
CA ARG A 87 -18.24 8.40 -6.05
C ARG A 87 -19.16 8.30 -7.25
N TRP A 88 -20.43 8.04 -6.99
CA TRP A 88 -21.43 8.15 -8.04
C TRP A 88 -21.73 9.63 -8.33
N LEU A 89 -22.06 9.92 -9.59
CA LEU A 89 -22.58 11.20 -10.06
C LEU A 89 -23.79 10.94 -10.96
N PRO A 90 -24.84 11.77 -10.90
CA PRO A 90 -25.95 11.71 -11.84
C PRO A 90 -25.49 11.81 -13.30
N GLU A 91 -26.21 11.18 -14.22
CA GLU A 91 -25.87 11.23 -15.66
C GLU A 91 -25.92 12.65 -16.23
N ASP A 92 -26.80 13.50 -15.69
CA ASP A 92 -26.98 14.91 -16.03
C ASP A 92 -26.11 15.85 -15.17
N ALA A 93 -25.12 15.32 -14.45
CA ALA A 93 -24.23 16.12 -13.62
C ALA A 93 -23.54 17.22 -14.45
N SER A 94 -23.73 18.47 -14.04
CA SER A 94 -23.11 19.63 -14.69
C SER A 94 -21.58 19.49 -14.81
N GLU A 95 -21.00 20.07 -15.86
CA GLU A 95 -19.56 20.08 -16.06
C GLU A 95 -18.80 20.69 -14.86
N THR A 96 -19.39 21.70 -14.21
CA THR A 96 -18.86 22.32 -12.99
C THR A 96 -18.78 21.32 -11.84
N LEU A 97 -19.84 20.53 -11.62
CA LEU A 97 -19.86 19.49 -10.58
C LEU A 97 -18.81 18.41 -10.87
N GLN A 98 -18.68 17.98 -12.14
CA GLN A 98 -17.66 17.01 -12.55
C GLN A 98 -16.24 17.53 -12.30
N LYS A 99 -15.95 18.78 -12.70
CA LYS A 99 -14.64 19.44 -12.46
C LYS A 99 -14.31 19.57 -10.98
N ASN A 100 -15.31 19.93 -10.16
CA ASN A 100 -15.13 20.02 -8.70
C ASN A 100 -14.82 18.65 -8.09
N ASN A 101 -15.54 17.60 -8.51
CA ASN A 101 -15.28 16.24 -8.05
C ASN A 101 -13.92 15.70 -8.45
N LEU A 102 -13.49 15.94 -9.69
CA LEU A 102 -12.13 15.59 -10.13
C LEU A 102 -11.06 16.32 -9.32
N ARG A 103 -11.29 17.58 -8.95
CA ARG A 103 -10.38 18.35 -8.09
C ARG A 103 -10.30 17.73 -6.70
N THR A 104 -11.44 17.35 -6.12
CA THR A 104 -11.50 16.65 -4.83
C THR A 104 -10.79 15.31 -4.90
N LEU A 105 -11.03 14.48 -5.91
CA LEU A 105 -10.34 13.20 -6.11
C LEU A 105 -8.82 13.38 -6.22
N LYS A 106 -8.34 14.37 -6.97
CA LYS A 106 -6.91 14.72 -7.06
C LYS A 106 -6.32 15.18 -5.72
N SER A 107 -7.11 15.88 -4.91
CA SER A 107 -6.74 16.28 -3.55
C SER A 107 -6.62 15.07 -2.63
N LEU A 108 -7.61 14.16 -2.67
CA LEU A 108 -7.60 12.91 -1.90
C LEU A 108 -6.41 12.04 -2.26
N ARG A 109 -6.14 11.84 -3.56
CA ARG A 109 -4.95 11.13 -4.02
C ARG A 109 -3.67 11.72 -3.43
N ARG A 110 -3.51 13.04 -3.45
CA ARG A 110 -2.32 13.69 -2.86
C ARG A 110 -2.19 13.45 -1.37
N ARG A 111 -3.29 13.57 -0.61
CA ARG A 111 -3.29 13.41 0.85
C ARG A 111 -3.08 11.97 1.32
N LEU A 112 -3.42 10.99 0.47
CA LEU A 112 -3.28 9.56 0.78
C LEU A 112 -1.95 8.97 0.32
N LEU A 113 -1.25 9.64 -0.60
CA LEU A 113 0.06 9.22 -1.12
C LEU A 113 1.23 10.08 -0.62
N SER A 114 0.95 11.10 0.19
CA SER A 114 1.95 11.91 0.91
C SER A 114 2.32 11.27 2.24
#